data_AF-A0A1I7UGG8-F1
#
_entry.id   AF-A0A1I7UGG8-F1
#
_cell.length_a   1.000
_cell.length_b   1.000
_cell.length_c   1.000
_cell.angle_alpha   90.00
_cell.angle_beta   90.00
_cell.angle_gamma   90.00
#
_symmetry.space_group_name_H-M   'P 1'
#
loop_
_entity.id
_entity.type
_entity.pdbx_description
1 polymer ?
#
loop_
_entity_poly.entity_id
_entity_poly.type
_entity_poly.pdbx_seq_one_letter_code
_entity_poly.pdbx_strand_id
1 'polypeptide(L)'
;MTDIEALVKGGCDSDQLQKALDQKTSEKKEEYTTKRVDNVKNFGKDTQAQADQEKLKRGLETKIQVQLIEEATKAEKNKYEQQIRKDEEKAMDERKALERASNEKMQKEKEALSKAYGERISELSENKKEITEKLEKKNEEIENLLEEHGRQEQEEKKESRDLRESLAKKKNDADEKRMEEILDSNKATLETQIDNEKEIASKQMASIENEKALQERINEERRIAHTNLIKMKALSFKNAGIKQFNETVKCLQDQKDDLKRIGDKCAVHLIPGDKLKDEQRSEAINRLENLRNALEITNKTLKRLGEDVMELSDETKHEEYSKQIKQVKEKIGLLGTSIALFEGRITRNLNWEQDEMDEFNKLLNGISKGIDEIQLMKTLEAKILALTEKSQPSLTD
;
A
#
# COMPACT_ATOMS: atom_id res chain seq x y z
N MET A 1 -56.02 -39.72 -46.62
CA MET A 1 -56.87 -40.75 -45.96
C MET A 1 -57.92 -41.28 -46.93
N THR A 2 -58.50 -40.42 -47.75
CA THR A 2 -59.49 -40.73 -48.79
C THR A 2 -59.08 -41.82 -49.80
N ASP A 3 -57.81 -41.90 -50.19
CA ASP A 3 -57.39 -42.88 -51.23
C ASP A 3 -57.22 -44.32 -50.71
N ILE A 4 -56.92 -44.49 -49.41
CA ILE A 4 -56.81 -45.82 -48.77
C ILE A 4 -58.22 -46.38 -48.51
N GLU A 5 -59.17 -45.54 -48.12
CA GLU A 5 -60.56 -45.95 -47.91
C GLU A 5 -61.25 -46.36 -49.21
N ALA A 6 -60.85 -45.79 -50.35
CA ALA A 6 -61.32 -46.19 -51.68
C ALA A 6 -60.78 -47.57 -52.11
N LEU A 7 -59.51 -47.88 -51.78
CA LEU A 7 -58.89 -49.19 -52.04
C LEU A 7 -59.49 -50.32 -51.22
N VAL A 8 -59.84 -50.07 -49.95
CA VAL A 8 -60.45 -51.08 -49.06
C VAL A 8 -61.88 -51.45 -49.46
N LYS A 9 -62.65 -50.52 -50.06
CA LYS A 9 -64.03 -50.77 -50.50
C LYS A 9 -64.15 -51.40 -51.90
N GLY A 10 -63.07 -51.48 -52.67
CA GLY A 10 -63.06 -51.94 -54.06
C GLY A 10 -62.74 -53.41 -54.30
N GLY A 11 -62.51 -54.22 -53.26
CA GLY A 11 -62.15 -55.64 -53.43
C GLY A 11 -60.79 -55.84 -54.12
N CYS A 12 -59.73 -55.23 -53.57
CA CYS A 12 -58.39 -55.24 -54.16
C CYS A 12 -57.41 -56.12 -53.37
N ASP A 13 -56.48 -56.76 -54.08
CA ASP A 13 -55.47 -57.69 -53.55
C ASP A 13 -54.64 -57.06 -52.42
N SER A 14 -54.46 -57.84 -51.34
CA SER A 14 -53.73 -57.47 -50.12
C SER A 14 -52.35 -56.84 -50.38
N ASP A 15 -51.68 -57.26 -51.45
CA ASP A 15 -50.35 -56.77 -51.82
C ASP A 15 -50.34 -55.32 -52.32
N GLN A 16 -51.42 -54.86 -52.96
CA GLN A 16 -51.55 -53.47 -53.39
C GLN A 16 -51.83 -52.53 -52.21
N LEU A 17 -52.61 -53.01 -51.24
CA LEU A 17 -52.89 -52.27 -50.01
C LEU A 17 -51.61 -52.10 -49.17
N GLN A 18 -50.81 -53.16 -49.07
CA GLN A 18 -49.54 -53.13 -48.35
C GLN A 18 -48.54 -52.17 -49.01
N LYS A 19 -48.41 -52.20 -50.34
CA LYS A 19 -47.54 -51.26 -51.08
C LYS A 19 -47.96 -49.79 -50.87
N ALA A 20 -49.27 -49.50 -50.91
CA ALA A 20 -49.77 -48.15 -50.67
C ALA A 20 -49.51 -47.68 -49.22
N LEU A 21 -49.62 -48.59 -48.25
CA LEU A 21 -49.32 -48.32 -46.84
C LEU A 21 -47.83 -48.05 -46.61
N ASP A 22 -46.97 -48.87 -47.21
CA ASP A 22 -45.51 -48.73 -47.13
C ASP A 22 -45.04 -47.43 -47.78
N GLN A 23 -45.63 -47.07 -48.93
CA GLN A 23 -45.33 -45.81 -49.62
C GLN A 23 -45.76 -44.59 -48.78
N LYS A 24 -46.97 -44.59 -48.21
CA LYS A 24 -47.43 -43.53 -47.29
C LYS A 24 -46.59 -43.42 -46.02
N THR A 25 -46.10 -44.54 -45.52
CA THR A 25 -45.22 -44.59 -44.35
C THR A 25 -43.83 -44.03 -44.68
N SER A 26 -43.32 -44.32 -45.88
CA SER A 26 -42.06 -43.76 -46.39
C SER A 26 -42.17 -42.24 -46.59
N GLU A 27 -43.23 -41.76 -47.25
CA GLU A 27 -43.49 -40.33 -47.48
C GLU A 27 -43.57 -39.56 -46.15
N LYS A 28 -44.28 -40.09 -45.15
CA LYS A 28 -44.34 -39.46 -43.82
C LYS A 28 -43.01 -39.47 -43.07
N LYS A 29 -42.20 -40.52 -43.23
CA LYS A 29 -40.85 -40.57 -42.65
C LYS A 29 -39.96 -39.50 -43.28
N GLU A 30 -40.02 -39.35 -44.59
CA GLU A 30 -39.22 -38.36 -45.32
C GLU A 30 -39.64 -36.93 -44.93
N GLU A 31 -40.94 -36.63 -44.87
CA GLU A 31 -41.46 -35.33 -44.41
C GLU A 31 -41.02 -34.98 -42.98
N TYR A 32 -41.05 -35.95 -42.06
CA TYR A 32 -40.64 -35.75 -40.66
C TYR A 32 -39.13 -35.51 -40.55
N THR A 33 -38.35 -36.17 -41.39
CA THR A 33 -36.89 -36.01 -41.41
C THR A 33 -36.50 -34.63 -41.91
N THR A 34 -37.13 -34.16 -43.00
CA THR A 34 -36.92 -32.81 -43.54
C THR A 34 -37.31 -31.72 -42.54
N LYS A 35 -38.49 -31.84 -41.90
CA LYS A 35 -38.92 -30.89 -40.85
C LYS A 35 -37.97 -30.87 -39.65
N ARG A 36 -37.37 -32.01 -39.27
CA ARG A 36 -36.34 -32.06 -38.21
C ARG A 36 -35.06 -31.34 -38.63
N VAL A 37 -34.58 -31.56 -39.85
CA VAL A 37 -33.35 -30.93 -40.36
C VAL A 37 -33.50 -29.41 -40.44
N ASP A 38 -34.65 -28.92 -40.91
CA ASP A 38 -34.93 -27.49 -40.99
C ASP A 38 -35.08 -26.85 -39.60
N ASN A 39 -35.74 -27.53 -38.66
CA ASN A 39 -35.81 -27.06 -37.27
C ASN A 39 -34.44 -27.00 -36.60
N VAL A 40 -33.56 -28.00 -36.81
CA VAL A 40 -32.21 -28.02 -36.23
C VAL A 40 -31.33 -26.91 -36.82
N LYS A 41 -31.42 -26.66 -38.13
CA LYS A 41 -30.68 -25.56 -38.78
C LYS A 41 -31.12 -24.19 -38.30
N ASN A 42 -32.41 -23.97 -38.07
CA ASN A 42 -32.93 -22.69 -37.60
C ASN A 42 -32.67 -22.47 -36.10
N PHE A 43 -32.83 -23.50 -35.26
CA PHE A 43 -32.54 -23.40 -33.82
C PHE A 43 -31.05 -23.12 -33.54
N GLY A 44 -30.15 -23.74 -34.30
CA GLY A 44 -28.71 -23.51 -34.18
C GLY A 44 -28.28 -22.08 -34.55
N LYS A 45 -28.92 -21.46 -35.53
CA LYS A 45 -28.64 -20.06 -35.91
C LYS A 45 -29.14 -19.05 -34.87
N ASP A 46 -30.34 -19.26 -34.32
CA ASP A 46 -30.92 -18.35 -33.32
C ASP A 46 -30.18 -18.41 -31.97
N THR A 47 -29.81 -19.62 -31.52
CA THR A 47 -29.02 -19.78 -30.29
C THR A 47 -27.60 -19.23 -30.40
N GLN A 48 -26.95 -19.34 -31.57
CA GLN A 48 -25.62 -18.74 -31.79
C GLN A 48 -25.70 -17.21 -31.76
N ALA A 49 -26.68 -16.62 -32.45
CA ALA A 49 -26.88 -15.17 -32.46
C ALA A 49 -27.20 -14.60 -31.07
N GLN A 50 -27.99 -15.31 -30.26
CA GLN A 50 -28.25 -14.93 -28.87
C GLN A 50 -27.01 -15.03 -27.98
N ALA A 51 -26.21 -16.10 -28.13
CA ALA A 51 -24.96 -16.26 -27.37
C ALA A 51 -23.95 -15.16 -27.71
N ASP A 52 -23.83 -14.80 -28.99
CA ASP A 52 -22.93 -13.72 -29.43
C ASP A 52 -23.41 -12.35 -28.93
N GLN A 53 -24.73 -12.10 -28.94
CA GLN A 53 -25.32 -10.87 -28.40
C GLN A 53 -25.10 -10.76 -26.88
N GLU A 54 -25.24 -11.84 -26.13
CA GLU A 54 -25.02 -11.86 -24.69
C GLU A 54 -23.54 -11.69 -24.34
N LYS A 55 -22.64 -12.30 -25.13
CA LYS A 55 -21.19 -12.10 -25.01
C LYS A 55 -20.80 -10.64 -25.29
N LEU A 56 -21.39 -10.00 -26.30
CA LEU A 56 -21.17 -8.59 -26.60
C LEU A 56 -21.67 -7.69 -25.45
N LYS A 57 -22.84 -8.00 -24.88
CA LYS A 57 -23.42 -7.28 -23.74
C LYS A 57 -22.51 -7.37 -22.50
N ARG A 58 -22.05 -8.57 -22.14
CA ARG A 58 -21.09 -8.76 -21.04
C ARG A 58 -19.76 -8.04 -21.30
N GLY A 59 -19.28 -8.03 -22.54
CA GLY A 59 -18.08 -7.29 -22.93
C GLY A 59 -18.23 -5.78 -22.76
N LEU A 60 -19.40 -5.22 -23.10
CA LEU A 60 -19.72 -3.80 -22.87
C LEU A 60 -19.86 -3.47 -21.38
N GLU A 61 -20.56 -4.29 -20.61
CA GLU A 61 -20.69 -4.13 -19.15
C GLU A 61 -19.32 -4.17 -18.45
N THR A 62 -18.43 -5.06 -18.88
CA THR A 62 -17.06 -5.15 -18.36
C THR A 62 -16.26 -3.88 -18.68
N LYS A 63 -16.35 -3.36 -19.92
CA LYS A 63 -15.67 -2.11 -20.29
C LYS A 63 -16.17 -0.91 -19.49
N ILE A 64 -17.47 -0.82 -19.26
CA ILE A 64 -18.08 0.24 -18.43
C ILE A 64 -17.58 0.14 -16.99
N GLN A 65 -17.52 -1.07 -16.41
CA GLN A 65 -16.98 -1.27 -15.06
C GLN A 65 -15.50 -0.86 -14.96
N VAL A 66 -14.68 -1.24 -15.94
CA VAL A 66 -13.27 -0.85 -15.97
C VAL A 66 -13.13 0.67 -16.04
N GLN A 67 -13.90 1.35 -16.91
CA GLN A 67 -13.90 2.82 -16.96
C GLN A 67 -14.34 3.47 -15.65
N LEU A 68 -15.38 2.95 -14.99
CA LEU A 68 -15.83 3.46 -13.70
C LEU A 68 -14.77 3.29 -12.61
N ILE A 69 -14.05 2.16 -12.60
CA ILE A 69 -12.93 1.91 -11.69
C ILE A 69 -11.77 2.87 -11.98
N GLU A 70 -11.43 3.09 -13.26
CA GLU A 70 -10.38 4.03 -13.66
C GLU A 70 -10.72 5.48 -13.26
N GLU A 71 -11.96 5.92 -13.46
CA GLU A 71 -12.43 7.25 -13.07
C GLU A 71 -12.44 7.42 -11.55
N ALA A 72 -12.91 6.42 -10.80
CA ALA A 72 -12.88 6.41 -9.33
C ALA A 72 -11.43 6.46 -8.81
N THR A 73 -10.53 5.67 -9.40
CA THR A 73 -9.11 5.64 -9.04
C THR A 73 -8.43 6.98 -9.33
N LYS A 74 -8.73 7.62 -10.46
CA LYS A 74 -8.24 8.97 -10.79
C LYS A 74 -8.76 10.02 -9.81
N ALA A 75 -10.04 9.96 -9.46
CA ALA A 75 -10.63 10.88 -8.50
C ALA A 75 -10.01 10.73 -7.10
N GLU A 76 -9.75 9.50 -6.67
CA GLU A 76 -9.13 9.22 -5.38
C GLU A 76 -7.66 9.67 -5.36
N LYS A 77 -6.91 9.39 -6.43
CA LYS A 77 -5.55 9.91 -6.62
C LYS A 77 -5.49 11.44 -6.52
N ASN A 78 -6.40 12.14 -7.22
CA ASN A 78 -6.48 13.59 -7.15
C ASN A 78 -6.79 14.11 -5.74
N LYS A 79 -7.63 13.41 -4.96
CA LYS A 79 -7.88 13.76 -3.55
C LYS A 79 -6.61 13.62 -2.71
N TYR A 80 -5.87 12.52 -2.86
CA TYR A 80 -4.61 12.33 -2.11
C TYR A 80 -3.56 13.38 -2.50
N GLU A 81 -3.42 13.71 -3.79
CA GLU A 81 -2.50 14.76 -4.24
C GLU A 81 -2.88 16.14 -3.69
N GLN A 82 -4.17 16.48 -3.62
CA GLN A 82 -4.64 17.71 -2.98
C GLN A 82 -4.38 17.72 -1.48
N GLN A 83 -4.54 16.58 -0.80
CA GLN A 83 -4.27 16.46 0.62
C GLN A 83 -2.78 16.65 0.93
N ILE A 84 -1.90 16.03 0.15
CA ILE A 84 -0.44 16.20 0.29
C ILE A 84 -0.07 17.68 0.12
N ARG A 85 -0.60 18.37 -0.90
CA ARG A 85 -0.33 19.80 -1.08
C ARG A 85 -0.79 20.65 0.10
N LYS A 86 -1.95 20.35 0.69
CA LYS A 86 -2.44 21.06 1.89
C LYS A 86 -1.56 20.80 3.11
N ASP A 87 -1.11 19.56 3.29
CA ASP A 87 -0.26 19.19 4.42
C ASP A 87 1.15 19.83 4.27
N GLU A 88 1.69 19.88 3.04
CA GLU A 88 2.93 20.59 2.70
C GLU A 88 2.82 22.10 2.92
N GLU A 89 1.71 22.71 2.50
CA GLU A 89 1.44 24.14 2.72
C GLU A 89 1.34 24.47 4.22
N LYS A 90 0.61 23.65 4.98
CA LYS A 90 0.50 23.79 6.44
C LYS A 90 1.85 23.66 7.14
N ALA A 91 2.66 22.67 6.76
CA ALA A 91 4.00 22.49 7.32
C ALA A 91 4.93 23.67 6.97
N MET A 92 4.80 24.26 5.78
CA MET A 92 5.55 25.45 5.39
C MET A 92 5.14 26.68 6.19
N ASP A 93 3.84 26.87 6.41
CA ASP A 93 3.30 27.97 7.21
C ASP A 93 3.70 27.86 8.69
N GLU A 94 3.66 26.66 9.27
CA GLU A 94 4.16 26.39 10.62
C GLU A 94 5.66 26.71 10.74
N ARG A 95 6.46 26.36 9.72
CA ARG A 95 7.89 26.69 9.67
C ARG A 95 8.14 28.20 9.60
N LYS A 96 7.38 28.92 8.76
CA LYS A 96 7.46 30.40 8.69
C LYS A 96 7.03 31.06 9.99
N ALA A 97 6.02 30.53 10.67
CA ALA A 97 5.55 31.05 11.95
C ALA A 97 6.62 30.88 13.04
N LEU A 98 7.27 29.71 13.11
CA LEU A 98 8.39 29.47 14.02
C LEU A 98 9.59 30.37 13.72
N GLU A 99 9.92 30.58 12.44
CA GLU A 99 11.00 31.48 12.04
C GLU A 99 10.70 32.94 12.42
N ARG A 100 9.46 33.41 12.22
CA ARG A 100 9.03 34.75 12.68
C ARG A 100 9.09 34.89 14.19
N ALA A 101 8.58 33.90 14.95
CA ALA A 101 8.62 33.93 16.40
C ALA A 101 10.06 33.94 16.95
N SER A 102 10.96 33.17 16.33
CA SER A 102 12.39 33.17 16.66
C SER A 102 13.05 34.52 16.37
N ASN A 103 12.77 35.12 15.21
CA ASN A 103 13.31 36.42 14.84
C ASN A 103 12.78 37.55 15.73
N GLU A 104 11.48 37.53 16.07
CA GLU A 104 10.89 38.51 17.01
C GLU A 104 11.48 38.40 18.41
N LYS A 105 11.73 37.18 18.91
CA LYS A 105 12.37 36.96 20.20
C LYS A 105 13.80 37.51 20.19
N MET A 106 14.58 37.17 19.16
CA MET A 106 15.95 37.65 18.99
C MET A 106 16.01 39.19 18.88
N GLN A 107 15.04 39.79 18.19
CA GLN A 107 14.97 41.25 18.06
C GLN A 107 14.61 41.94 19.38
N LYS A 108 13.66 41.40 20.15
CA LYS A 108 13.34 41.90 21.50
C LYS A 108 14.53 41.80 22.45
N GLU A 109 15.28 40.70 22.39
CA GLU A 109 16.50 40.52 23.18
C GLU A 109 17.59 41.53 22.79
N LYS A 110 17.76 41.78 21.48
CA LYS A 110 18.71 42.79 20.96
C LYS A 110 18.32 44.22 21.36
N GLU A 111 17.03 44.56 21.30
CA GLU A 111 16.52 45.87 21.73
C GLU A 111 16.66 46.06 23.24
N ALA A 112 16.39 45.03 24.04
CA ALA A 112 16.59 45.07 25.49
C ALA A 112 18.06 45.26 25.87
N LEU A 113 18.98 44.54 25.22
CA LEU A 113 20.42 44.71 25.38
C LEU A 113 20.88 46.10 24.95
N SER A 114 20.44 46.57 23.77
CA SER A 114 20.78 47.90 23.27
C SER A 114 20.29 49.00 24.21
N LYS A 115 19.11 48.84 24.80
CA LYS A 115 18.56 49.79 25.77
C LYS A 115 19.35 49.79 27.08
N ALA A 116 19.66 48.60 27.61
CA ALA A 116 20.47 48.46 28.82
C ALA A 116 21.89 49.06 28.64
N TYR A 117 22.53 48.84 27.49
CA TYR A 117 23.82 49.47 27.17
C TYR A 117 23.70 51.00 27.02
N GLY A 118 22.64 51.50 26.39
CA GLY A 118 22.39 52.93 26.25
C GLY A 118 22.16 53.65 27.59
N GLU A 119 21.40 53.03 28.49
CA GLU A 119 21.18 53.52 29.86
C GLU A 119 22.50 53.54 30.64
N ARG A 120 23.32 52.48 30.54
CA ARG A 120 24.64 52.40 31.19
C ARG A 120 25.62 53.46 30.69
N ILE A 121 25.66 53.71 29.37
CA ILE A 121 26.52 54.74 28.79
C ILE A 121 26.06 56.14 29.22
N SER A 122 24.74 56.37 29.29
CA SER A 122 24.19 57.65 29.75
C SER A 122 24.52 57.91 31.22
N GLU A 123 24.37 56.88 32.07
CA GLU A 123 24.72 56.92 33.50
C GLU A 123 26.23 57.19 33.71
N LEU A 124 27.10 56.53 32.92
CA LEU A 124 28.54 56.79 32.94
C LEU A 124 28.89 58.21 32.45
N SER A 125 28.15 58.73 31.48
CA SER A 125 28.34 60.08 30.94
C SER A 125 27.91 61.15 31.96
N GLU A 126 26.78 60.94 32.66
CA GLU A 126 26.33 61.82 33.74
C GLU A 126 27.31 61.79 34.92
N ASN A 127 27.74 60.60 35.35
CA ASN A 127 28.77 60.47 36.39
C ASN A 127 30.07 61.18 35.99
N LYS A 128 30.51 61.03 34.73
CA LYS A 128 31.70 61.75 34.25
C LYS A 128 31.49 63.27 34.29
N LYS A 129 30.31 63.75 33.89
CA LYS A 129 29.98 65.18 33.94
C LYS A 129 29.96 65.70 35.39
N GLU A 130 29.34 64.96 36.31
CA GLU A 130 29.31 65.31 37.73
C GLU A 130 30.71 65.32 38.36
N ILE A 131 31.57 64.36 38.01
CA ILE A 131 32.96 64.33 38.43
C ILE A 131 33.73 65.52 37.83
N THR A 132 33.48 65.85 36.56
CA THR A 132 34.14 67.00 35.90
C THR A 132 33.73 68.31 36.54
N GLU A 133 32.43 68.51 36.84
CA GLU A 133 31.93 69.70 37.56
C GLU A 133 32.48 69.77 39.00
N LYS A 134 32.61 68.62 39.68
CA LYS A 134 33.25 68.54 41.00
C LYS A 134 34.74 68.87 40.92
N LEU A 135 35.43 68.46 39.86
CA LEU A 135 36.84 68.78 39.62
C LEU A 135 37.03 70.26 39.26
N GLU A 136 36.16 70.85 38.45
CA GLU A 136 36.19 72.28 38.12
C GLU A 136 35.95 73.12 39.38
N LYS A 137 34.94 72.80 40.20
CA LYS A 137 34.74 73.47 41.50
C LYS A 137 35.92 73.30 42.43
N LYS A 138 36.55 72.12 42.45
CA LYS A 138 37.77 71.87 43.23
C LYS A 138 38.96 72.67 42.70
N ASN A 139 39.07 72.84 41.39
CA ASN A 139 40.11 73.64 40.78
C ASN A 139 39.90 75.14 41.04
N GLU A 140 38.66 75.64 41.01
CA GLU A 140 38.32 77.00 41.44
C GLU A 140 38.59 77.21 42.94
N GLU A 141 38.26 76.23 43.80
CA GLU A 141 38.65 76.26 45.22
C GLU A 141 40.18 76.29 45.38
N ILE A 142 40.92 75.52 44.59
CA ILE A 142 42.39 75.51 44.61
C ILE A 142 42.96 76.83 44.08
N GLU A 143 42.38 77.41 43.02
CA GLU A 143 42.82 78.68 42.45
C GLU A 143 42.57 79.84 43.43
N ASN A 144 41.40 79.86 44.09
CA ASN A 144 41.11 80.78 45.18
C ASN A 144 42.07 80.59 46.37
N LEU A 145 42.33 79.34 46.77
CA LEU A 145 43.29 79.03 47.83
C LEU A 145 44.73 79.38 47.42
N LEU A 146 45.09 79.30 46.14
CA LEU A 146 46.41 79.68 45.62
C LEU A 146 46.54 81.21 45.49
N GLU A 147 45.47 81.95 45.20
CA GLU A 147 45.46 83.41 45.28
C GLU A 147 45.54 83.89 46.75
N GLU A 148 44.87 83.19 47.66
CA GLU A 148 44.89 83.46 49.11
C GLU A 148 46.24 83.05 49.75
N HIS A 149 46.81 81.92 49.33
CA HIS A 149 48.15 81.46 49.72
C HIS A 149 49.25 82.30 49.04
N GLY A 150 49.08 82.76 47.80
CA GLY A 150 50.00 83.73 47.17
C GLY A 150 50.01 85.08 47.88
N ARG A 151 48.91 85.43 48.57
CA ARG A 151 48.81 86.57 49.48
C ARG A 151 49.47 86.32 50.84
N GLN A 152 49.39 85.10 51.39
CA GLN A 152 50.02 84.72 52.66
C GLN A 152 51.52 84.35 52.54
N GLU A 153 51.98 83.86 51.38
CA GLU A 153 53.36 83.44 51.12
C GLU A 153 54.30 84.64 50.83
N GLN A 154 53.74 85.86 50.69
CA GLN A 154 54.49 87.12 50.84
C GLN A 154 54.69 87.54 52.30
N GLU A 155 53.94 87.00 53.27
CA GLU A 155 54.07 87.33 54.70
C GLU A 155 54.78 86.24 55.53
N GLU A 156 54.77 84.97 55.14
CA GLU A 156 55.33 83.90 55.98
C GLU A 156 56.45 83.10 55.29
N LYS A 157 57.58 83.76 55.01
CA LYS A 157 58.87 83.07 54.98
C LYS A 157 59.39 82.85 56.40
N LYS A 158 58.88 81.83 57.09
CA LYS A 158 59.64 80.92 57.98
C LYS A 158 58.71 79.91 58.67
N GLU A 159 59.18 78.66 58.66
CA GLU A 159 58.78 77.54 59.54
C GLU A 159 57.44 76.84 59.26
N SER A 160 57.50 75.69 58.56
CA SER A 160 57.23 74.39 59.20
C SER A 160 57.26 73.26 58.16
N ARG A 161 58.34 72.48 58.20
CA ARG A 161 58.57 71.31 57.33
C ARG A 161 57.86 70.05 57.87
N ASP A 162 57.59 70.00 59.17
CA ASP A 162 57.08 68.80 59.85
C ASP A 162 55.54 68.66 59.77
N LEU A 163 54.80 69.77 59.60
CA LEU A 163 53.34 69.76 59.38
C LEU A 163 52.96 69.23 57.98
N ARG A 164 53.77 69.51 56.96
CA ARG A 164 53.53 69.03 55.58
C ARG A 164 53.73 67.51 55.47
N GLU A 165 54.71 66.96 56.16
CA GLU A 165 54.99 65.52 56.14
C GLU A 165 53.93 64.71 56.92
N SER A 166 53.42 65.26 58.03
CA SER A 166 52.30 64.69 58.80
C SER A 166 50.97 64.70 58.03
N LEU A 167 50.66 65.78 57.31
CA LEU A 167 49.46 65.89 56.48
C LEU A 167 49.53 64.98 55.24
N ALA A 168 50.70 64.86 54.60
CA ALA A 168 50.90 63.95 53.47
C ALA A 168 50.70 62.48 53.88
N LYS A 169 51.19 62.09 55.08
CA LYS A 169 51.04 60.74 55.59
C LYS A 169 49.59 60.39 55.93
N LYS A 170 48.87 61.28 56.63
CA LYS A 170 47.43 61.08 56.92
C LYS A 170 46.56 61.00 55.66
N LYS A 171 46.93 61.74 54.62
CA LYS A 171 46.24 61.67 53.33
C LYS A 171 46.47 60.35 52.62
N ASN A 172 47.72 59.87 52.57
CA ASN A 172 48.02 58.55 52.01
C ASN A 172 47.30 57.43 52.75
N ASP A 173 47.30 57.44 54.10
CA ASP A 173 46.60 56.42 54.90
C ASP A 173 45.07 56.44 54.65
N ALA A 174 44.50 57.63 54.41
CA ALA A 174 43.07 57.77 54.08
C ALA A 174 42.75 57.34 52.64
N ASP A 175 43.61 57.67 51.68
CA ASP A 175 43.46 57.28 50.28
C ASP A 175 43.66 55.76 50.11
N GLU A 176 44.56 55.14 50.87
CA GLU A 176 44.80 53.69 50.89
C GLU A 176 43.58 52.94 51.44
N LYS A 177 43.02 53.37 52.58
CA LYS A 177 41.75 52.82 53.10
C LYS A 177 40.60 52.95 52.11
N ARG A 178 40.49 54.09 51.45
CA ARG A 178 39.42 54.34 50.48
C ARG A 178 39.56 53.47 49.24
N MET A 179 40.79 53.22 48.79
CA MET A 179 41.10 52.27 47.72
C MET A 179 40.76 50.83 48.14
N GLU A 180 41.06 50.45 49.37
CA GLU A 180 40.76 49.12 49.90
C GLU A 180 39.24 48.85 49.96
N GLU A 181 38.46 49.83 50.45
CA GLU A 181 36.98 49.76 50.44
C GLU A 181 36.39 49.68 49.02
N ILE A 182 36.98 50.39 48.05
CA ILE A 182 36.56 50.32 46.63
C ILE A 182 36.87 48.94 46.04
N LEU A 183 38.04 48.38 46.34
CA LEU A 183 38.44 47.07 45.85
C LEU A 183 37.55 45.96 46.44
N ASP A 184 37.23 46.03 47.74
CA ASP A 184 36.33 45.08 48.39
C ASP A 184 34.89 45.17 47.84
N SER A 185 34.39 46.39 47.60
CA SER A 185 33.08 46.61 46.98
C SER A 185 33.00 46.06 45.55
N ASN A 186 34.05 46.30 44.76
CA ASN A 186 34.15 45.77 43.39
C ASN A 186 34.24 44.24 43.39
N LYS A 187 34.98 43.65 44.34
CA LYS A 187 35.08 42.20 44.49
C LYS A 187 33.72 41.58 44.82
N ALA A 188 32.98 42.13 45.76
CA ALA A 188 31.64 41.64 46.11
C ALA A 188 30.66 41.73 44.92
N THR A 189 30.74 42.80 44.15
CA THR A 189 29.90 43.00 42.94
C THR A 189 30.24 41.96 41.86
N LEU A 190 31.53 41.71 41.62
CA LEU A 190 32.01 40.71 40.66
C LEU A 190 31.64 39.28 41.08
N GLU A 191 31.78 38.93 42.36
CA GLU A 191 31.36 37.63 42.88
C GLU A 191 29.85 37.40 42.65
N THR A 192 29.03 38.43 42.90
CA THR A 192 27.58 38.36 42.65
C THR A 192 27.25 38.19 41.16
N GLN A 193 27.97 38.88 40.26
CA GLN A 193 27.79 38.72 38.82
C GLN A 193 28.17 37.31 38.34
N ILE A 194 29.28 36.78 38.84
CA ILE A 194 29.74 35.41 38.53
C ILE A 194 28.68 34.38 38.97
N ASP A 195 28.10 34.55 40.15
CA ASP A 195 27.09 33.61 40.64
C ASP A 195 25.77 33.71 39.86
N ASN A 196 25.36 34.92 39.45
CA ASN A 196 24.22 35.11 38.55
C ASN A 196 24.47 34.47 37.17
N GLU A 197 25.67 34.62 36.60
CA GLU A 197 26.02 33.99 35.31
C GLU A 197 26.01 32.47 35.40
N LYS A 198 26.50 31.89 36.51
CA LYS A 198 26.39 30.44 36.76
C LYS A 198 24.93 29.99 36.84
N GLU A 199 24.06 30.75 37.49
CA GLU A 199 22.64 30.40 37.60
C GLU A 199 21.95 30.42 36.22
N ILE A 200 22.24 31.45 35.41
CA ILE A 200 21.73 31.55 34.03
C ILE A 200 22.24 30.38 33.18
N ALA A 201 23.55 30.09 33.24
CA ALA A 201 24.14 28.96 32.53
C ALA A 201 23.52 27.63 32.97
N SER A 202 23.29 27.44 34.26
CA SER A 202 22.63 26.24 34.80
C SER A 202 21.20 26.09 34.30
N LYS A 203 20.41 27.18 34.23
CA LYS A 203 19.05 27.16 33.67
C LYS A 203 19.03 26.86 32.18
N GLN A 204 19.99 27.41 31.43
CA GLN A 204 20.12 27.12 29.99
C GLN A 204 20.50 25.67 29.73
N MET A 205 21.43 25.10 30.51
CA MET A 205 21.81 23.69 30.41
C MET A 205 20.62 22.75 30.70
N ALA A 206 19.82 23.03 31.74
CA ALA A 206 18.60 22.28 32.02
C ALA A 206 17.56 22.38 30.89
N SER A 207 17.44 23.53 30.24
CA SER A 207 16.58 23.70 29.06
C SER A 207 17.06 22.86 27.87
N ILE A 208 18.37 22.82 27.62
CA ILE A 208 18.97 22.02 26.55
C ILE A 208 18.79 20.52 26.80
N GLU A 209 18.94 20.06 28.05
CA GLU A 209 18.68 18.66 28.42
C GLU A 209 17.21 18.27 28.21
N ASN A 210 16.27 19.15 28.59
CA ASN A 210 14.85 18.91 28.34
C ASN A 210 14.51 18.88 26.84
N GLU A 211 15.09 19.76 26.03
CA GLU A 211 14.92 19.73 24.57
C GLU A 211 15.51 18.45 23.96
N LYS A 212 16.68 17.99 24.43
CA LYS A 212 17.26 16.71 24.00
C LYS A 212 16.34 15.54 24.33
N ALA A 213 15.82 15.46 25.55
CA ALA A 213 14.91 14.41 25.98
C ALA A 213 13.60 14.41 25.15
N LEU A 214 13.08 15.60 24.84
CA LEU A 214 11.92 15.75 23.96
C LEU A 214 12.22 15.28 22.53
N GLN A 215 13.38 15.67 21.99
CA GLN A 215 13.82 15.27 20.65
C GLN A 215 14.01 13.75 20.54
N GLU A 216 14.59 13.11 21.55
CA GLU A 216 14.72 11.66 21.63
C GLU A 216 13.35 10.97 21.63
N ARG A 217 12.39 11.49 22.40
CA ARG A 217 11.03 10.95 22.45
C ARG A 217 10.30 11.06 21.10
N ILE A 218 10.41 12.21 20.43
CA ILE A 218 9.84 12.42 19.09
C ILE A 218 10.47 11.44 18.08
N ASN A 219 11.78 11.24 18.15
CA ASN A 219 12.49 10.32 17.26
C ASN A 219 12.04 8.86 17.48
N GLU A 220 11.84 8.45 18.73
CA GLU A 220 11.36 7.11 19.06
C GLU A 220 9.90 6.92 18.60
N GLU A 221 9.02 7.89 18.84
CA GLU A 221 7.63 7.87 18.34
C GLU A 221 7.60 7.76 16.81
N ARG A 222 8.48 8.50 16.11
CA ARG A 222 8.61 8.43 14.65
C ARG A 222 9.09 7.05 14.19
N ARG A 223 10.02 6.43 14.91
CA ARG A 223 10.52 5.07 14.63
C ARG A 223 9.43 4.01 14.82
N ILE A 224 8.65 4.12 15.88
CA ILE A 224 7.50 3.25 16.15
C ILE A 224 6.45 3.40 15.05
N ALA A 225 6.08 4.64 14.70
CA ALA A 225 5.13 4.91 13.62
C ALA A 225 5.59 4.33 12.27
N HIS A 226 6.87 4.49 11.92
CA HIS A 226 7.43 3.92 10.70
C HIS A 226 7.40 2.38 10.71
N THR A 227 7.72 1.76 11.85
CA THR A 227 7.67 0.31 12.02
C THR A 227 6.23 -0.21 11.88
N ASN A 228 5.26 0.50 12.45
CA ASN A 228 3.83 0.17 12.33
C ASN A 228 3.36 0.31 10.87
N LEU A 229 3.82 1.34 10.15
CA LEU A 229 3.50 1.54 8.74
C LEU A 229 4.05 0.40 7.87
N ILE A 230 5.28 -0.05 8.11
CA ILE A 230 5.86 -1.22 7.43
C ILE A 230 5.01 -2.47 7.70
N LYS A 231 4.66 -2.72 8.96
CA LYS A 231 3.82 -3.88 9.34
C LYS A 231 2.44 -3.83 8.67
N MET A 232 1.79 -2.65 8.65
CA MET A 232 0.49 -2.48 7.97
C MET A 232 0.59 -2.74 6.47
N LYS A 233 1.61 -2.21 5.78
CA LYS A 233 1.82 -2.48 4.35
C LYS A 233 2.04 -3.97 4.09
N ALA A 234 2.88 -4.63 4.91
CA ALA A 234 3.10 -6.05 4.78
C ALA A 234 1.81 -6.87 4.94
N LEU A 235 0.94 -6.49 5.89
CA LEU A 235 -0.39 -7.11 6.05
C LEU A 235 -1.32 -6.83 4.86
N SER A 236 -1.32 -5.60 4.31
CA SER A 236 -2.18 -5.29 3.15
C SER A 236 -1.76 -6.06 1.90
N PHE A 237 -0.44 -6.20 1.64
CA PHE A 237 0.06 -7.02 0.54
C PHE A 237 -0.31 -8.49 0.70
N LYS A 238 -0.17 -9.05 1.91
CA LYS A 238 -0.62 -10.42 2.21
C LYS A 238 -2.11 -10.62 1.96
N ASN A 239 -2.96 -9.69 2.40
CA ASN A 239 -4.40 -9.76 2.19
C ASN A 239 -4.79 -9.65 0.70
N ALA A 240 -4.09 -8.82 -0.08
CA ALA A 240 -4.28 -8.72 -1.52
C ALA A 240 -3.90 -10.04 -2.22
N GLY A 241 -2.76 -10.63 -1.88
CA GLY A 241 -2.32 -11.93 -2.41
C GLY A 241 -3.30 -13.06 -2.09
N ILE A 242 -3.82 -13.12 -0.86
CA ILE A 242 -4.84 -14.10 -0.45
C ILE A 242 -6.14 -13.92 -1.25
N LYS A 243 -6.58 -12.68 -1.50
CA LYS A 243 -7.77 -12.42 -2.31
C LYS A 243 -7.58 -12.89 -3.75
N GLN A 244 -6.42 -12.59 -4.36
CA GLN A 244 -6.08 -13.03 -5.71
C GLN A 244 -6.02 -14.56 -5.81
N PHE A 245 -5.33 -15.22 -4.87
CA PHE A 245 -5.29 -16.67 -4.77
C PHE A 245 -6.72 -17.26 -4.73
N ASN A 246 -7.59 -16.68 -3.90
CA ASN A 246 -8.97 -17.14 -3.75
C ASN A 246 -9.80 -16.99 -5.03
N GLU A 247 -9.58 -15.93 -5.81
CA GLU A 247 -10.22 -15.71 -7.11
C GLU A 247 -9.70 -16.71 -8.16
N THR A 248 -8.39 -16.96 -8.19
CA THR A 248 -7.78 -17.95 -9.09
C THR A 248 -8.30 -19.36 -8.82
N VAL A 249 -8.43 -19.77 -7.55
CA VAL A 249 -9.01 -21.07 -7.19
C VAL A 249 -10.47 -21.17 -7.64
N LYS A 250 -11.27 -20.12 -7.47
CA LYS A 250 -12.67 -20.11 -7.94
C LYS A 250 -12.74 -20.26 -9.46
N CYS A 251 -11.91 -19.53 -10.19
CA CYS A 251 -11.82 -19.66 -11.65
C CYS A 251 -11.44 -21.09 -12.06
N LEU A 252 -10.53 -21.74 -11.33
CA LEU A 252 -10.17 -23.14 -11.57
C LEU A 252 -11.35 -24.11 -11.34
N GLN A 253 -12.22 -23.82 -10.37
CA GLN A 253 -13.44 -24.62 -10.15
C GLN A 253 -14.44 -24.47 -11.31
N ASP A 254 -14.68 -23.25 -11.77
CA ASP A 254 -15.58 -23.01 -12.92
C ASP A 254 -15.07 -23.76 -14.16
N GLN A 255 -13.75 -23.77 -14.36
CA GLN A 255 -13.09 -24.51 -15.44
C GLN A 255 -13.17 -26.04 -15.28
N LYS A 256 -13.22 -26.56 -14.04
CA LYS A 256 -13.39 -28.00 -13.76
C LYS A 256 -14.67 -28.54 -14.37
N ASP A 257 -15.77 -27.84 -14.13
CA ASP A 257 -17.10 -28.26 -14.58
C ASP A 257 -17.20 -28.18 -16.10
N ASP A 258 -16.58 -27.16 -16.70
CA ASP A 258 -16.46 -27.03 -18.14
C ASP A 258 -15.63 -28.15 -18.78
N LEU A 259 -14.47 -28.50 -18.21
CA LEU A 259 -13.63 -29.61 -18.67
C LEU A 259 -14.40 -30.93 -18.65
N LYS A 260 -15.11 -31.21 -17.56
CA LYS A 260 -15.90 -32.45 -17.43
C LYS A 260 -17.01 -32.50 -18.47
N ARG A 261 -17.77 -31.40 -18.63
CA ARG A 261 -18.85 -31.29 -19.60
C ARG A 261 -18.36 -31.46 -21.05
N ILE A 262 -17.21 -30.88 -21.41
CA ILE A 262 -16.64 -31.01 -22.74
C ILE A 262 -16.08 -32.41 -22.96
N GLY A 263 -15.40 -32.97 -21.95
CA GLY A 263 -14.86 -34.34 -22.01
C GLY A 263 -15.94 -35.41 -22.17
N ASP A 264 -17.06 -35.28 -21.44
CA ASP A 264 -18.20 -36.21 -21.58
C ASP A 264 -18.83 -36.13 -22.99
N LYS A 265 -18.84 -34.95 -23.62
CA LYS A 265 -19.25 -34.80 -25.03
C LYS A 265 -18.27 -35.44 -26.00
N CYS A 266 -16.96 -35.42 -25.70
CA CYS A 266 -15.96 -36.10 -26.52
C CYS A 266 -16.13 -37.62 -26.45
N ALA A 267 -16.36 -38.17 -25.25
CA ALA A 267 -16.46 -39.61 -25.01
C ALA A 267 -17.53 -40.30 -25.85
N VAL A 268 -18.64 -39.61 -26.19
CA VAL A 268 -19.71 -40.12 -27.06
C VAL A 268 -19.21 -40.46 -28.47
N HIS A 269 -18.15 -39.78 -28.95
CA HIS A 269 -17.58 -39.99 -30.28
C HIS A 269 -16.40 -40.96 -30.28
N LEU A 270 -15.96 -41.41 -29.11
CA LEU A 270 -14.79 -42.25 -28.95
C LEU A 270 -15.18 -43.72 -28.69
N ILE A 271 -16.21 -44.23 -29.39
CA ILE A 271 -16.67 -45.62 -29.25
C ILE A 271 -15.67 -46.58 -29.93
N PRO A 272 -15.20 -47.65 -29.27
CA PRO A 272 -14.24 -48.58 -29.86
C PRO A 272 -14.80 -49.30 -31.10
N GLY A 273 -13.93 -49.57 -32.07
CA GLY A 273 -14.22 -50.48 -33.19
C GLY A 273 -15.13 -49.96 -34.31
N ASP A 274 -15.85 -48.85 -34.11
CA ASP A 274 -16.72 -48.26 -35.12
C ASP A 274 -16.01 -47.18 -35.95
N LYS A 275 -16.08 -47.31 -37.27
CA LYS A 275 -15.63 -46.26 -38.18
C LYS A 275 -16.64 -45.12 -38.20
N LEU A 276 -16.20 -43.95 -37.74
CA LEU A 276 -17.00 -42.72 -37.78
C LEU A 276 -17.28 -42.30 -39.23
N LYS A 277 -18.52 -41.89 -39.52
CA LYS A 277 -18.88 -41.22 -40.78
C LYS A 277 -18.18 -39.86 -40.87
N ASP A 278 -18.02 -39.31 -42.08
CA ASP A 278 -17.27 -38.06 -42.29
C ASP A 278 -17.80 -36.89 -41.45
N GLU A 279 -19.14 -36.75 -41.33
CA GLU A 279 -19.77 -35.75 -40.46
C GLU A 279 -19.42 -35.95 -38.98
N GLN A 280 -19.41 -37.20 -38.52
CA GLN A 280 -19.06 -37.54 -37.13
C GLN A 280 -17.57 -37.34 -36.84
N ARG A 281 -16.69 -37.55 -37.84
CA ARG A 281 -15.25 -37.27 -37.71
C ARG A 281 -14.99 -35.78 -37.55
N SER A 282 -15.63 -34.96 -38.38
CA SER A 282 -15.52 -33.50 -38.29
C SER A 282 -16.03 -32.99 -36.94
N GLU A 283 -17.16 -33.50 -36.46
CA GLU A 283 -17.67 -33.14 -35.13
C GLU A 283 -16.73 -33.61 -34.01
N ALA A 284 -16.25 -34.86 -34.04
CA ALA A 284 -15.33 -35.40 -33.03
C ALA A 284 -14.03 -34.60 -32.94
N ILE A 285 -13.43 -34.22 -34.08
CA ILE A 285 -12.23 -33.37 -34.13
C ILE A 285 -12.52 -32.01 -33.49
N ASN A 286 -13.61 -31.35 -33.87
CA ASN A 286 -14.00 -30.07 -33.27
C ASN A 286 -14.22 -30.18 -31.75
N ARG A 287 -14.78 -31.29 -31.25
CA ARG A 287 -14.97 -31.51 -29.81
C ARG A 287 -13.64 -31.71 -29.09
N LEU A 288 -12.72 -32.49 -29.67
CA LEU A 288 -11.37 -32.71 -29.14
C LEU A 288 -10.55 -31.41 -29.12
N GLU A 289 -10.69 -30.56 -30.15
CA GLU A 289 -10.05 -29.25 -30.19
C GLU A 289 -10.60 -28.32 -29.11
N ASN A 290 -11.92 -28.32 -28.89
CA ASN A 290 -12.53 -27.58 -27.77
C ASN A 290 -12.00 -28.06 -26.41
N LEU A 291 -11.81 -29.37 -26.23
CA LEU A 291 -11.23 -29.93 -25.01
C LEU A 291 -9.77 -29.51 -24.84
N ARG A 292 -8.97 -29.54 -25.91
CA ARG A 292 -7.58 -29.04 -25.90
C ARG A 292 -7.52 -27.58 -25.48
N ASN A 293 -8.38 -26.73 -26.04
CA ASN A 293 -8.45 -25.31 -25.69
C ASN A 293 -8.82 -25.11 -24.22
N ALA A 294 -9.80 -25.87 -23.71
CA ALA A 294 -10.16 -25.83 -22.30
C ALA A 294 -8.99 -26.26 -21.39
N LEU A 295 -8.25 -27.32 -21.76
CA LEU A 295 -7.08 -27.78 -21.03
C LEU A 295 -5.94 -26.75 -21.03
N GLU A 296 -5.73 -26.04 -22.14
CA GLU A 296 -4.73 -24.98 -22.21
C GLU A 296 -5.08 -23.81 -21.27
N ILE A 297 -6.36 -23.41 -21.26
CA ILE A 297 -6.86 -22.38 -20.36
C ILE A 297 -6.67 -22.81 -18.89
N THR A 298 -7.05 -24.04 -18.54
CA THR A 298 -6.85 -24.59 -17.19
C THR A 298 -5.37 -24.66 -16.80
N ASN A 299 -4.49 -25.04 -17.73
CA ASN A 299 -3.05 -25.06 -17.48
C ASN A 299 -2.48 -23.65 -17.21
N LYS A 300 -2.96 -22.63 -17.93
CA LYS A 300 -2.61 -21.23 -17.67
C LYS A 300 -3.08 -20.78 -16.29
N THR A 301 -4.32 -21.12 -15.90
CA THR A 301 -4.83 -20.84 -14.54
C THR A 301 -4.00 -21.55 -13.47
N LEU A 302 -3.62 -22.81 -13.67
CA LEU A 302 -2.74 -23.55 -12.74
C LEU A 302 -1.31 -23.00 -12.68
N LYS A 303 -0.83 -22.36 -13.75
CA LYS A 303 0.45 -21.63 -13.72
C LYS A 303 0.34 -20.39 -12.82
N ARG A 304 -0.69 -19.57 -13.03
CA ARG A 304 -0.97 -18.41 -12.20
C ARG A 304 -1.21 -18.81 -10.74
N LEU A 305 -1.95 -19.87 -10.49
CA LEU A 305 -2.16 -20.39 -9.14
C LEU A 305 -0.85 -20.79 -8.46
N GLY A 306 0.09 -21.39 -9.21
CA GLY A 306 1.42 -21.69 -8.68
C GLY A 306 2.22 -20.44 -8.31
N GLU A 307 2.08 -19.35 -9.08
CA GLU A 307 2.68 -18.05 -8.75
C GLU A 307 2.04 -17.45 -7.50
N ASP A 308 0.70 -17.46 -7.41
CA ASP A 308 -0.05 -16.99 -6.24
C ASP A 308 0.29 -17.81 -4.96
N VAL A 309 0.58 -19.11 -5.10
CA VAL A 309 0.99 -20.00 -4.00
C VAL A 309 2.36 -19.61 -3.43
N MET A 310 3.32 -19.19 -4.28
CA MET A 310 4.65 -18.72 -3.84
C MET A 310 4.58 -17.47 -2.95
N GLU A 311 3.48 -16.72 -3.04
CA GLU A 311 3.23 -15.52 -2.22
C GLU A 311 2.62 -15.85 -0.85
N LEU A 312 2.26 -17.12 -0.59
CA LEU A 312 1.78 -17.58 0.71
C LEU A 312 2.93 -17.64 1.72
N SER A 313 2.67 -17.20 2.95
CA SER A 313 3.70 -17.08 3.99
C SER A 313 4.06 -18.38 4.73
N ASP A 314 3.47 -19.52 4.35
CA ASP A 314 3.59 -20.80 5.05
C ASP A 314 4.24 -21.84 4.13
N GLU A 315 5.50 -22.19 4.42
CA GLU A 315 6.33 -23.08 3.58
C GLU A 315 5.75 -24.49 3.45
N THR A 316 5.11 -25.01 4.50
CA THR A 316 4.55 -26.37 4.46
C THR A 316 3.36 -26.42 3.52
N LYS A 317 2.52 -25.38 3.56
CA LYS A 317 1.36 -25.24 2.66
C LYS A 317 1.78 -24.95 1.23
N HIS A 318 2.82 -24.14 1.07
CA HIS A 318 3.41 -23.87 -0.23
C HIS A 318 3.83 -25.18 -0.93
N GLU A 319 4.49 -26.08 -0.20
CA GLU A 319 4.92 -27.37 -0.73
C GLU A 319 3.74 -28.28 -1.11
N GLU A 320 2.69 -28.32 -0.27
CA GLU A 320 1.51 -29.15 -0.49
C GLU A 320 0.67 -28.68 -1.68
N TYR A 321 0.38 -27.38 -1.79
CA TYR A 321 -0.30 -26.80 -2.97
C TYR A 321 0.54 -26.97 -4.23
N SER A 322 1.85 -26.73 -4.16
CA SER A 322 2.76 -26.89 -5.30
C SER A 322 2.77 -28.32 -5.83
N LYS A 323 2.74 -29.31 -4.92
CA LYS A 323 2.66 -30.73 -5.28
C LYS A 323 1.32 -31.07 -5.97
N GLN A 324 0.20 -30.60 -5.44
CA GLN A 324 -1.12 -30.84 -6.04
C GLN A 324 -1.24 -30.18 -7.42
N ILE A 325 -0.80 -28.92 -7.56
CA ILE A 325 -0.78 -28.21 -8.85
C ILE A 325 0.08 -28.95 -9.87
N LYS A 326 1.25 -29.43 -9.47
CA LYS A 326 2.14 -30.22 -10.34
C LYS A 326 1.46 -31.50 -10.83
N GLN A 327 0.82 -32.26 -9.94
CA GLN A 327 0.09 -33.47 -10.29
C GLN A 327 -1.06 -33.22 -11.28
N VAL A 328 -1.80 -32.13 -11.11
CA VAL A 328 -2.87 -31.76 -12.05
C VAL A 328 -2.29 -31.37 -13.41
N LYS A 329 -1.21 -30.59 -13.44
CA LYS A 329 -0.52 -30.23 -14.70
C LYS A 329 0.01 -31.45 -15.46
N GLU A 330 0.59 -32.43 -14.75
CA GLU A 330 1.05 -33.68 -15.34
C GLU A 330 -0.10 -34.44 -16.00
N LYS A 331 -1.25 -34.57 -15.32
CA LYS A 331 -2.44 -35.22 -15.88
C LYS A 331 -3.01 -34.46 -17.08
N ILE A 332 -3.00 -33.12 -17.06
CA ILE A 332 -3.38 -32.29 -18.21
C ILE A 332 -2.47 -32.56 -19.40
N GLY A 333 -1.16 -32.67 -19.17
CA GLY A 333 -0.18 -33.02 -20.21
C GLY A 333 -0.48 -34.38 -20.85
N LEU A 334 -0.69 -35.41 -20.03
CA LEU A 334 -1.03 -36.76 -20.49
C LEU A 334 -2.37 -36.80 -21.26
N LEU A 335 -3.37 -36.06 -20.79
CA LEU A 335 -4.66 -35.94 -21.49
C LEU A 335 -4.50 -35.21 -22.83
N GLY A 336 -3.67 -34.17 -22.89
CA GLY A 336 -3.34 -33.47 -24.14
C GLY A 336 -2.68 -34.39 -25.17
N THR A 337 -1.79 -35.29 -24.74
CA THR A 337 -1.20 -36.34 -25.59
C THR A 337 -2.26 -37.34 -26.06
N SER A 338 -3.15 -37.75 -25.17
CA SER A 338 -4.26 -38.67 -25.51
C SER A 338 -5.20 -38.07 -26.56
N ILE A 339 -5.55 -36.78 -26.42
CA ILE A 339 -6.35 -36.04 -27.42
C ILE A 339 -5.64 -36.03 -28.79
N ALA A 340 -4.35 -35.74 -28.83
CA ALA A 340 -3.58 -35.74 -30.07
C ALA A 340 -3.57 -37.12 -30.75
N LEU A 341 -3.50 -38.19 -29.96
CA LEU A 341 -3.57 -39.57 -30.45
C LEU A 341 -4.93 -39.85 -31.10
N PHE A 342 -6.04 -39.51 -30.43
CA PHE A 342 -7.39 -39.71 -30.97
C PHE A 342 -7.63 -38.87 -32.23
N GLU A 343 -7.23 -37.59 -32.24
CA GLU A 343 -7.31 -36.74 -33.44
C GLU A 343 -6.58 -37.36 -34.64
N GLY A 344 -5.36 -37.86 -34.41
CA GLY A 344 -4.55 -38.50 -35.44
C GLY A 344 -5.18 -39.78 -36.00
N ARG A 345 -5.82 -40.58 -35.13
CA ARG A 345 -6.52 -41.81 -35.56
C ARG A 345 -7.82 -41.52 -36.28
N ILE A 346 -8.61 -40.57 -35.81
CA ILE A 346 -9.84 -40.11 -36.47
C ILE A 346 -9.53 -39.61 -37.89
N THR A 347 -8.48 -38.81 -38.02
CA THR A 347 -8.02 -38.27 -39.33
C THR A 347 -7.59 -39.40 -40.28
N ARG A 348 -6.90 -40.42 -39.77
CA ARG A 348 -6.41 -41.56 -40.55
C ARG A 348 -7.41 -42.71 -40.68
N ASN A 349 -8.63 -42.55 -40.15
CA ASN A 349 -9.67 -43.59 -40.13
C ASN A 349 -9.20 -44.92 -39.50
N LEU A 350 -8.46 -44.82 -38.39
CA LEU A 350 -7.93 -45.94 -37.62
C LEU A 350 -8.76 -46.18 -36.35
N ASN A 351 -8.89 -47.44 -35.96
CA ASN A 351 -9.60 -47.82 -34.73
C ASN A 351 -8.77 -47.52 -33.47
N TRP A 352 -9.45 -47.49 -32.33
CA TRP A 352 -8.85 -47.42 -30.99
C TRP A 352 -9.48 -48.46 -30.06
N GLU A 353 -8.75 -48.76 -29.00
CA GLU A 353 -9.10 -49.79 -28.02
C GLU A 353 -9.86 -49.19 -26.82
N GLN A 354 -10.57 -50.05 -26.10
CA GLN A 354 -11.31 -49.64 -24.90
C GLN A 354 -10.37 -49.14 -23.79
N ASP A 355 -9.19 -49.74 -23.65
CA ASP A 355 -8.20 -49.36 -22.64
C ASP A 355 -7.71 -47.91 -22.83
N GLU A 356 -7.58 -47.45 -24.08
CA GLU A 356 -7.21 -46.07 -24.42
C GLU A 356 -8.31 -45.07 -24.01
N MET A 357 -9.57 -45.50 -24.13
CA MET A 357 -10.75 -44.75 -23.69
C MET A 357 -10.88 -44.69 -22.16
N ASP A 358 -10.59 -45.80 -21.49
CA ASP A 358 -10.60 -45.88 -20.04
C ASP A 358 -9.49 -45.01 -19.44
N GLU A 359 -8.30 -44.99 -20.07
CA GLU A 359 -7.20 -44.10 -19.69
C GLU A 359 -7.58 -42.62 -19.88
N PHE A 360 -8.20 -42.26 -21.00
CA PHE A 360 -8.72 -40.91 -21.22
C PHE A 360 -9.71 -40.47 -20.11
N ASN A 361 -10.69 -41.32 -19.80
CA ASN A 361 -11.68 -41.03 -18.77
C ASN A 361 -11.07 -40.96 -17.37
N LYS A 362 -10.10 -41.83 -17.07
CA LYS A 362 -9.34 -41.82 -15.81
C LYS A 362 -8.55 -40.53 -15.66
N LEU A 363 -7.91 -40.04 -16.72
CA LEU A 363 -7.18 -38.77 -16.72
C LEU A 363 -8.13 -37.59 -16.49
N LEU A 364 -9.26 -37.53 -17.20
CA LEU A 364 -10.27 -36.47 -17.05
C LEU A 364 -10.81 -36.41 -15.62
N ASN A 365 -11.21 -37.55 -15.06
CA ASN A 365 -11.70 -37.64 -13.68
C ASN A 365 -10.58 -37.34 -12.66
N GLY A 366 -9.35 -37.75 -12.98
CA GLY A 366 -8.17 -37.47 -12.15
C GLY A 366 -7.79 -36.00 -12.10
N ILE A 367 -8.03 -35.23 -13.17
CA ILE A 367 -7.89 -33.76 -13.20
C ILE A 367 -8.98 -33.13 -12.34
N SER A 368 -10.24 -33.55 -12.53
CA SER A 368 -11.37 -33.04 -11.75
C SER A 368 -11.18 -33.23 -10.24
N LYS A 369 -10.81 -34.46 -9.83
CA LYS A 369 -10.50 -34.76 -8.42
C LYS A 369 -9.35 -33.92 -7.86
N GLY A 370 -8.29 -33.71 -8.64
CA GLY A 370 -7.16 -32.90 -8.20
C GLY A 370 -7.52 -31.42 -8.01
N ILE A 371 -8.45 -30.89 -8.81
CA ILE A 371 -8.98 -29.53 -8.61
C ILE A 371 -9.85 -29.46 -7.33
N ASP A 372 -10.63 -30.50 -7.02
CA ASP A 372 -11.40 -30.56 -5.78
C ASP A 372 -10.53 -30.64 -4.52
N GLU A 373 -9.40 -31.35 -4.60
CA GLU A 373 -8.40 -31.42 -3.52
C GLU A 373 -7.81 -30.03 -3.21
N ILE A 374 -7.50 -29.24 -4.24
CA ILE A 374 -7.02 -27.85 -4.10
C ILE A 374 -8.07 -26.96 -3.40
N GLN A 375 -9.36 -27.10 -3.75
CA GLN A 375 -10.44 -26.35 -3.10
C GLN A 375 -10.66 -26.77 -1.64
N LEU A 376 -10.58 -28.07 -1.36
CA LEU A 376 -10.80 -28.60 -0.02
C LEU A 376 -9.79 -28.01 0.97
N MET A 377 -8.51 -27.88 0.56
CA MET A 377 -7.47 -27.25 1.36
C MET A 377 -7.82 -25.80 1.70
N LYS A 378 -8.22 -25.00 0.71
CA LYS A 378 -8.70 -23.61 0.92
C LYS A 378 -9.87 -23.55 1.91
N THR A 379 -10.81 -24.50 1.83
CA THR A 379 -12.00 -24.52 2.69
C THR A 379 -11.66 -24.91 4.14
N LEU A 380 -10.72 -25.83 4.32
CA LEU A 380 -10.20 -26.19 5.65
C LEU A 380 -9.45 -25.03 6.29
N GLU A 381 -8.68 -24.27 5.51
CA GLU A 381 -7.98 -23.06 5.98
C GLU A 381 -8.94 -21.99 6.48
N ALA A 382 -10.00 -21.69 5.72
CA ALA A 382 -11.02 -20.72 6.13
C ALA A 382 -11.71 -21.13 7.46
N LYS A 383 -11.89 -22.44 7.69
CA LYS A 383 -12.46 -22.96 8.95
C LYS A 383 -11.48 -22.88 10.11
N ILE A 384 -10.20 -23.20 9.89
CA ILE A 384 -9.16 -23.10 10.93
C ILE A 384 -8.99 -21.64 11.37
N LEU A 385 -8.92 -20.69 10.43
CA LEU A 385 -8.87 -19.25 10.73
C LEU A 385 -10.09 -18.80 11.55
N ALA A 386 -11.30 -19.14 11.12
CA ALA A 386 -12.54 -18.79 11.84
C ALA A 386 -12.63 -19.42 13.24
N LEU A 387 -12.05 -20.61 13.45
CA LEU A 387 -11.96 -21.25 14.77
C LEU A 387 -10.90 -20.59 15.66
N THR A 388 -9.80 -20.12 15.08
CA THR A 388 -8.71 -19.46 15.80
C THR A 388 -9.11 -18.05 16.25
N GLU A 389 -9.87 -17.32 15.42
CA GLU A 389 -10.45 -16.01 15.77
C GLU A 389 -11.50 -16.12 16.90
N LYS A 390 -12.24 -17.23 16.99
CA LYS A 390 -13.19 -17.50 18.09
C LYS A 390 -12.53 -17.95 19.39
N SER A 391 -11.26 -18.37 19.34
CA SER A 391 -10.52 -18.91 20.49
C SER A 391 -9.64 -17.87 21.18
N GLN A 392 -9.60 -16.63 20.69
CA GLN A 392 -8.93 -15.54 21.41
C GLN A 392 -9.78 -15.15 22.63
N PRO A 393 -9.25 -15.21 23.86
CA PRO A 393 -9.96 -14.69 25.02
C PRO A 393 -10.21 -13.20 24.81
N SER A 394 -11.45 -12.74 25.03
CA SER A 394 -11.75 -11.32 24.98
C SER A 394 -10.85 -10.59 25.98
N LEU A 395 -10.05 -9.64 25.50
CA LEU A 395 -9.26 -8.72 26.32
C LEU A 395 -10.13 -7.67 27.06
N THR A 396 -11.38 -8.02 27.33
CA THR A 396 -12.31 -7.27 28.16
C THR A 396 -12.83 -8.24 29.22
N ASP A 397 -12.01 -8.47 30.24
CA ASP A 397 -12.41 -8.72 31.61
C ASP A 397 -11.31 -8.20 32.55
#